data_AF-A0AAJ1Q8A8-F1
#
_entry.id   AF-A0AAJ1Q8A8-F1
#
_cell.length_a   1.000
_cell.length_b   1.000
_cell.length_c   1.000
_cell.angle_alpha   90.00
_cell.angle_beta   90.00
_cell.angle_gamma   90.00
#
_symmetry.space_group_name_H-M   'P 1'
#
loop_
_entity.id
_entity.type
_entity.pdbx_description
1 polymer ?
#
loop_
_entity_poly.entity_id
_entity_poly.type
_entity_poly.pdbx_seq_one_letter_code
_entity_poly.pdbx_strand_id
1 'polypeptide(L)' 'RPGYPLTMAQEADQRWLDRHLTHDVESLHNRPSGVIYLAETPWFDISATIIRQRLERGESCDEMLPAAVLDYIREQG' A
#
# COMPACT_ATOMS: atom_id res chain seq x y z
N ARG A 1 -2.61 4.67 -2.65
CA ARG A 1 -3.45 3.52 -3.09
C ARG A 1 -4.64 4.09 -3.85
N PRO A 2 -4.96 3.59 -5.05
CA PRO A 2 -6.06 4.14 -5.85
C PRO A 2 -7.39 4.00 -5.11
N GLY A 3 -8.25 5.02 -5.23
CA GLY A 3 -9.61 5.02 -4.67
C GLY A 3 -9.74 5.32 -3.17
N TYR A 4 -8.64 5.51 -2.43
CA TYR A 4 -8.69 5.87 -1.01
C TYR A 4 -8.60 7.39 -0.80
N PRO A 5 -9.34 7.95 0.18
CA PRO A 5 -9.26 9.38 0.48
C PRO A 5 -7.88 9.75 1.05
N LEU A 6 -7.42 10.96 0.73
CA LEU A 6 -6.22 11.55 1.31
C LEU A 6 -6.49 12.29 2.64
N THR A 7 -7.77 12.49 2.96
CA THR A 7 -8.23 13.12 4.19
C THR A 7 -8.76 12.07 5.15
N MET A 8 -8.54 12.32 6.44
CA MET A 8 -9.10 11.52 7.52
C MET A 8 -10.60 11.80 7.67
N ALA A 9 -11.34 10.79 8.14
CA ALA A 9 -12.80 10.89 8.29
C ALA A 9 -13.21 11.83 9.43
N GLN A 10 -12.42 11.91 10.49
CA GLN A 10 -12.67 12.78 11.64
C GLN A 10 -11.70 13.97 11.64
N GLU A 11 -12.18 15.14 12.01
CA GLU A 11 -11.34 16.34 12.05
C GLU A 11 -10.19 16.23 13.05
N ALA A 12 -10.38 15.54 14.18
CA ALA A 12 -9.32 15.35 15.17
C ALA A 12 -8.14 14.57 14.57
N ASP A 13 -8.43 13.53 13.80
CA ASP A 13 -7.42 12.72 13.10
C ASP A 13 -6.78 13.51 11.95
N GLN A 14 -7.56 14.31 11.23
CA GLN A 14 -7.01 15.19 10.18
C GLN A 14 -6.01 16.18 10.79
N ARG A 15 -6.37 16.85 11.90
CA ARG A 15 -5.46 17.76 12.60
C ARG A 15 -4.20 17.07 13.12
N TRP A 16 -4.32 15.81 13.55
CA TRP A 16 -3.17 15.00 13.94
C TRP A 16 -2.28 14.68 12.73
N LEU A 17 -2.87 14.30 11.59
CA LEU A 17 -2.13 14.05 10.35
C LEU A 17 -1.39 15.32 9.92
N ASP A 18 -2.09 16.45 9.82
CA ASP A 18 -1.54 17.74 9.36
C ASP A 18 -0.36 18.19 10.24
N ARG A 19 -0.40 17.92 11.54
CA ARG A 19 0.69 18.26 12.47
C ARG A 19 1.98 17.50 12.17
N HIS A 20 1.89 16.28 11.66
CA HIS A 20 3.04 15.42 11.38
C HIS A 20 3.39 15.36 9.89
N LEU A 21 2.48 15.79 9.01
CA LEU A 21 2.67 15.74 7.57
C LEU A 21 3.83 16.65 7.15
N THR A 22 4.79 16.09 6.41
CA THR A 22 5.83 16.84 5.71
C THR A 22 5.66 16.68 4.21
N HIS A 23 6.03 17.73 3.46
CA HIS A 23 6.17 17.68 2.01
C HIS A 23 7.65 17.68 1.58
N ASP A 24 8.56 17.82 2.55
CA ASP A 24 10.00 17.74 2.36
C ASP A 24 10.49 16.33 2.72
N VAL A 25 11.03 15.62 1.73
CA VAL A 25 11.57 14.26 1.88
C VAL A 25 12.86 14.26 2.71
N GLU A 26 13.64 15.34 2.69
CA GLU A 26 14.89 15.46 3.46
C GLU A 26 14.64 15.40 4.96
N SER A 27 13.45 15.79 5.40
CA SER A 27 13.01 15.65 6.79
C SER A 27 13.00 14.20 7.28
N LEU A 28 12.87 13.20 6.39
CA LEU A 28 12.98 11.78 6.74
C LEU A 28 14.42 11.36 7.07
N HIS A 29 15.42 12.02 6.48
CA HIS A 29 16.83 11.74 6.71
C HIS A 29 17.40 12.53 7.89
N ASN A 30 16.91 13.76 8.08
CA ASN A 30 17.45 14.70 9.06
C ASN A 30 16.80 14.61 10.45
N ARG A 31 15.72 13.84 10.59
CA ARG A 31 15.04 13.62 11.88
C ARG A 31 14.98 12.12 12.16
N PRO A 32 15.21 11.69 13.42
CA PRO A 32 15.15 10.27 13.75
C PRO A 32 13.71 9.71 13.66
N SER A 33 12.69 10.55 13.80
CA SER A 33 11.26 10.18 13.72
C SER A 33 10.34 11.42 13.73
N GLY A 34 9.02 11.16 13.62
CA GLY A 34 7.97 12.13 13.95
C GLY A 34 7.39 12.92 12.77
N VAL A 35 7.60 12.46 11.54
CA VAL A 35 6.92 13.00 10.35
C VAL A 35 6.19 11.90 9.60
N ILE A 36 5.15 12.28 8.87
CA ILE A 36 4.44 11.46 7.89
C ILE A 36 4.71 12.07 6.53
N TYR A 37 5.11 11.26 5.55
CA TYR A 37 5.31 11.70 4.18
C TYR A 37 4.37 10.92 3.25
N LEU A 38 3.55 11.62 2.49
CA LEU A 38 2.67 11.02 1.49
C LEU A 38 3.43 10.96 0.16
N ALA A 39 4.12 9.85 -0.07
CA ALA A 39 4.94 9.65 -1.26
C ALA A 39 4.11 9.47 -2.55
N GLU A 40 4.61 10.03 -3.65
CA GLU A 40 4.09 9.81 -5.00
C GLU A 40 4.57 8.46 -5.55
N THR A 41 3.88 7.39 -5.16
CA THR A 41 4.20 6.03 -5.62
C THR A 41 3.24 5.57 -6.73
N PRO A 42 3.68 4.68 -7.65
CA PRO A 42 2.82 4.11 -8.66
C PRO A 42 1.59 3.43 -8.05
N TRP A 43 0.45 3.53 -8.74
CA TRP A 43 -0.79 2.92 -8.28
C TRP A 43 -0.93 1.50 -8.83
N PHE A 44 -1.20 0.56 -7.93
CA PHE A 44 -1.53 -0.82 -8.28
C PHE A 44 -2.89 -1.17 -7.70
N ASP A 45 -3.81 -1.61 -8.55
CA ASP A 45 -5.10 -2.15 -8.12
C ASP A 45 -4.98 -3.65 -7.85
N ILE A 46 -4.15 -3.97 -6.85
CA ILE A 46 -3.85 -5.34 -6.43
C ILE A 46 -4.20 -5.47 -4.95
N SER A 47 -4.81 -6.59 -4.57
CA SER A 47 -4.97 -6.96 -3.17
C SER A 47 -4.85 -8.47 -2.96
N ALA A 48 -4.40 -8.87 -1.79
CA ALA A 48 -4.29 -10.28 -1.43
C ALA A 48 -5.65 -11.00 -1.49
N THR A 49 -6.75 -10.31 -1.18
CA THR A 49 -8.11 -10.87 -1.31
C THR A 49 -8.46 -11.18 -2.76
N ILE A 50 -8.16 -10.27 -3.70
CA ILE A 50 -8.39 -10.51 -5.13
C ILE A 50 -7.51 -11.67 -5.60
N ILE A 51 -6.22 -11.71 -5.25
CA ILE A 51 -5.31 -12.80 -5.64
C ILE A 51 -5.87 -14.16 -5.20
N ARG A 52 -6.27 -14.33 -3.93
CA ARG A 52 -6.84 -15.60 -3.45
C ARG A 52 -8.10 -16.01 -4.21
N GLN A 53 -9.01 -15.07 -4.46
CA GLN A 53 -10.24 -15.37 -5.22
C GLN A 53 -9.96 -15.79 -6.66
N ARG A 54 -8.96 -15.19 -7.31
CA ARG A 54 -8.54 -15.57 -8.67
C ARG A 54 -7.94 -16.97 -8.69
N LEU A 55 -7.06 -17.27 -7.74
CA LEU A 55 -6.46 -18.61 -7.59
C LEU A 55 -7.54 -19.68 -7.36
N GLU A 56 -8.51 -19.43 -6.47
CA GLU A 56 -9.64 -20.33 -6.22
C GLU A 56 -10.48 -20.60 -7.49
N ARG A 57 -10.56 -19.63 -8.40
CA ARG A 57 -11.27 -19.74 -9.68
C ARG A 57 -10.41 -20.27 -10.84
N GLY A 58 -9.12 -20.54 -10.59
CA GLY A 58 -8.18 -20.93 -11.64
C GLY A 58 -7.83 -19.80 -12.63
N GLU A 59 -8.04 -18.54 -12.24
CA GLU A 59 -7.68 -17.37 -13.04
C GLU A 59 -6.19 -17.01 -12.87
N SER A 60 -5.56 -16.49 -13.94
CA SER A 60 -4.15 -16.07 -13.88
C SER A 60 -3.93 -14.89 -12.93
N CYS A 61 -2.75 -14.89 -12.29
CA CYS A 61 -2.24 -13.84 -11.42
C CYS A 61 -0.83 -13.35 -11.84
N ASP A 62 -0.37 -13.64 -13.05
CA ASP A 62 1.06 -13.53 -13.45
C ASP A 62 1.68 -12.11 -13.33
N GLU A 63 0.85 -11.07 -13.24
CA GLU A 63 1.26 -9.67 -13.07
C GLU A 63 0.93 -9.09 -11.68
N MET A 64 0.35 -9.91 -10.79
CA MET A 64 -0.12 -9.47 -9.47
C MET A 64 0.88 -9.76 -8.34
N LEU A 65 1.82 -10.66 -8.57
CA LEU A 65 2.83 -11.10 -7.62
C LEU A 65 4.03 -11.73 -8.35
N PRO A 66 5.21 -11.83 -7.70
CA PRO A 66 6.36 -12.48 -8.31
C PRO A 66 6.07 -13.96 -8.63
N ALA A 67 6.56 -14.43 -9.79
CA ALA A 67 6.36 -15.82 -10.25
C ALA A 67 6.82 -16.87 -9.21
N ALA A 68 7.96 -16.65 -8.56
CA ALA A 68 8.46 -17.56 -7.52
C ALA A 68 7.51 -17.69 -6.32
N VAL A 69 6.73 -16.64 -6.00
CA VAL A 69 5.72 -16.71 -4.93
C VAL A 69 4.50 -17.48 -5.41
N LEU A 70 4.10 -17.31 -6.67
CA LEU A 70 3.00 -18.07 -7.28
C LEU A 70 3.32 -19.57 -7.34
N ASP A 71 4.55 -19.93 -7.70
CA ASP A 71 5.00 -21.33 -7.72
C ASP A 71 4.98 -21.94 -6.32
N TYR A 72 5.48 -21.22 -5.31
CA TYR A 72 5.39 -21.66 -3.92
C TYR A 72 3.93 -21.89 -3.47
N ILE A 73 3.00 -20.99 -3.81
CA ILE A 73 1.59 -21.16 -3.48
C ILE A 73 1.01 -22.42 -4.13
N ARG A 74 1.40 -22.73 -5.37
CA ARG A 74 0.97 -23.96 -6.07
C ARG A 74 1.54 -25.23 -5.44
N GLU A 75 2.75 -25.17 -4.89
CA GLU A 75 3.39 -26.32 -4.22
C GLU A 75 2.81 -26.62 -2.83
N GLN A 76 2.28 -25.59 -2.13
CA GLN A 76 1.80 -25.70 -0.75
C GLN A 76 0.26 -25.71 -0.61
N GLY A 77 -0.48 -25.42 -1.69
CA GLY A 77 -1.95 -25.43 -1.73
C GLY A 77 -2.53 -26.83 -1.87
#